data_AF-A0A4Q7XE55-F1
#
_entry.id   AF-A0A4Q7XE55-F1
#
_cell.length_a   1.000
_cell.length_b   1.000
_cell.length_c   1.000
_cell.angle_alpha   90.00
_cell.angle_beta   90.00
_cell.angle_gamma   90.00
#
_symmetry.space_group_name_H-M   'P 1'
#
loop_
_entity.id
_entity.type
_entity.pdbx_description
1 polymer ?
#
loop_
_entity_poly.entity_id
_entity_poly.type
_entity_poly.pdbx_seq_one_letter_code
_entity_poly.pdbx_strand_id
1 'polypeptide(L)'
;MSEATLVQTPVQRALALQTAHGAALEEGEGERIAYEIIEAATAAGKTVEEYVVEYAQGLDVAAPREGMKSAFWSYGIPHPDLPMDKVLSSQFLAAVWTDMENGNEPDSARYLEGTPGGQALDELHLWNPDVYKVLGLNEQQGNALARQAWSAVSENYAKATDGEAIVFGGELVPWSVAYETEMPRLRRGTGPENIHFMYDLPGDLLKGLPPESRQLLSSGPVRSHVHFKAPDPDNPPTQKYWEAGYLDLEHLRSLPTPEAQRAAILEACERVALVDAQQTEAERQAEADLSTEQEVSGPPVEEQRRSQIATPSVSTHGVFLPGVTVDVHATVSQPVTQAGATPAGTHGVFLPGVEVEAKNVVAPSASNAATTPTHAPPTPEKSNDPGLGM
;
A
#
# COMPACT_ATOMS: atom_id res chain seq x y z
N MET A 1 -44.78 12.49 -11.64
CA MET A 1 -43.47 13.16 -11.66
C MET A 1 -42.55 12.28 -10.85
N SER A 2 -41.64 11.54 -11.50
CA SER A 2 -40.67 10.72 -10.78
C SER A 2 -39.67 11.67 -10.13
N GLU A 3 -39.49 11.56 -8.81
CA GLU A 3 -38.33 12.13 -8.14
C GLU A 3 -37.09 11.61 -8.88
N ALA A 4 -36.35 12.52 -9.49
CA ALA A 4 -35.04 12.20 -10.01
C ALA A 4 -34.19 11.87 -8.78
N THR A 5 -33.94 10.59 -8.53
CA THR A 5 -32.96 10.14 -7.54
C THR A 5 -31.64 10.77 -7.93
N LEU A 6 -31.23 11.81 -7.20
CA LEU A 6 -29.93 12.45 -7.37
C LEU A 6 -28.87 11.36 -7.13
N VAL A 7 -28.19 10.94 -8.19
CA VAL A 7 -27.08 10.00 -8.10
C VAL A 7 -25.96 10.74 -7.36
N GLN A 8 -25.70 10.33 -6.12
CA GLN A 8 -24.59 10.86 -5.33
C GLN A 8 -23.26 10.47 -5.97
N THR A 9 -22.31 11.40 -6.01
CA THR A 9 -20.95 11.09 -6.45
C THR A 9 -20.24 10.18 -5.43
N PRO A 10 -19.19 9.43 -5.82
CA PRO A 10 -18.43 8.61 -4.88
C PRO A 10 -17.91 9.40 -3.66
N VAL A 11 -17.47 10.64 -3.89
CA VAL A 11 -16.99 11.55 -2.85
C VAL A 11 -18.12 11.94 -1.87
N GLN A 12 -19.31 12.24 -2.38
CA GLN A 12 -20.47 12.54 -1.54
C GLN A 12 -20.90 11.34 -0.70
N ARG A 13 -20.87 10.13 -1.28
CA ARG A 13 -21.13 8.88 -0.57
C ARG A 13 -20.11 8.67 0.56
N ALA A 14 -18.82 8.88 0.28
CA ALA A 14 -17.76 8.74 1.26
C ALA A 14 -17.90 9.75 2.42
N LEU A 15 -18.23 11.00 2.11
CA LEU A 15 -18.51 12.02 3.14
C LEU A 15 -19.72 11.66 4.00
N ALA A 16 -20.77 11.11 3.39
CA ALA A 16 -21.95 10.64 4.14
C ALA A 16 -21.60 9.47 5.08
N LEU A 17 -20.79 8.50 4.62
CA LEU A 17 -20.29 7.40 5.46
C LEU A 17 -19.43 7.94 6.61
N GLN A 18 -18.52 8.87 6.34
CA GLN A 18 -17.70 9.50 7.38
C GLN A 18 -18.55 10.22 8.43
N THR A 19 -19.58 10.93 7.99
CA THR A 19 -20.47 11.67 8.88
C THR A 19 -21.28 10.71 9.76
N ALA A 20 -21.77 9.60 9.18
CA ALA A 20 -22.50 8.57 9.92
C ALA A 20 -21.59 7.85 10.92
N HIS A 21 -20.37 7.50 10.53
CA HIS A 21 -19.40 6.83 11.39
C HIS A 21 -18.88 7.74 12.51
N GLY A 22 -18.73 9.04 12.24
CA GLY A 22 -18.34 10.03 13.24
C GLY A 22 -19.49 10.51 14.14
N ALA A 23 -20.68 9.92 14.04
CA ALA A 23 -21.78 10.23 14.95
C ALA A 23 -21.40 9.85 16.38
N ALA A 24 -21.85 10.66 17.34
CA ALA A 24 -21.64 10.33 18.75
C ALA A 24 -22.33 9.00 19.07
N LEU A 25 -21.68 8.19 19.89
CA LEU A 25 -22.32 7.03 20.49
C LEU A 25 -23.52 7.47 21.34
N GLU A 26 -24.51 6.59 21.43
CA GLU A 26 -25.60 6.77 22.38
C GLU A 26 -25.05 6.87 23.82
N GLU A 27 -25.78 7.60 24.68
CA GLU A 27 -25.34 7.83 26.05
C GLU A 27 -25.14 6.50 26.79
N GLY A 28 -23.95 6.32 27.39
CA GLY A 28 -23.58 5.11 28.13
C GLY A 28 -23.07 3.95 27.27
N GLU A 29 -23.16 4.03 25.95
CA GLU A 29 -22.72 2.94 25.05
C GLU A 29 -21.20 2.75 25.10
N GLY A 30 -20.43 3.85 25.07
CA GLY A 30 -18.97 3.78 25.24
C GLY A 30 -18.55 3.19 26.60
N GLU A 31 -19.32 3.45 27.66
CA GLU A 31 -19.07 2.84 28.97
C GLU A 31 -19.37 1.34 28.96
N ARG A 32 -20.50 0.93 28.36
CA ARG A 32 -20.87 -0.48 28.20
C ARG A 32 -19.77 -1.27 27.48
N ILE A 33 -19.33 -0.78 26.33
CA ILE A 33 -18.26 -1.41 25.52
C ILE A 33 -16.97 -1.54 26.34
N ALA A 34 -16.57 -0.48 27.04
CA ALA A 34 -15.35 -0.52 27.84
C ALA A 34 -15.43 -1.52 29.00
N TYR A 35 -16.59 -1.66 29.67
CA TYR A 35 -16.78 -2.68 30.69
C TYR A 35 -16.74 -4.09 30.11
N GLU A 36 -17.32 -4.33 28.94
CA GLU A 36 -17.24 -5.63 28.25
C GLU A 36 -15.79 -6.02 27.93
N ILE A 37 -14.98 -5.05 27.49
CA ILE A 37 -13.53 -5.26 27.27
C ILE A 37 -12.83 -5.63 28.59
N ILE A 38 -13.11 -4.91 29.68
CA ILE A 38 -12.50 -5.17 31.00
C ILE A 38 -12.89 -6.56 31.52
N GLU A 39 -14.17 -6.92 31.43
CA GLU A 39 -14.68 -8.21 31.87
C GLU A 39 -14.05 -9.35 31.05
N ALA A 40 -13.96 -9.20 29.73
CA ALA A 40 -13.35 -10.20 28.87
C ALA A 40 -11.84 -10.34 29.10
N ALA A 41 -11.13 -9.23 29.28
CA ALA A 41 -9.70 -9.25 29.64
C ALA A 41 -9.47 -9.93 31.00
N THR A 42 -10.31 -9.63 32.00
CA THR A 42 -10.26 -10.25 33.33
C THR A 42 -10.53 -11.75 33.25
N ALA A 43 -11.55 -12.16 32.50
CA ALA A 43 -11.89 -13.57 32.29
C ALA A 43 -10.77 -14.34 31.58
N ALA A 44 -10.04 -13.68 30.68
CA ALA A 44 -8.87 -14.23 30.00
C ALA A 44 -7.58 -14.18 30.86
N GLY A 45 -7.61 -13.54 32.04
CA GLY A 45 -6.45 -13.38 32.89
C GLY A 45 -5.36 -12.47 32.29
N LYS A 46 -5.76 -11.49 31.48
CA LYS A 46 -4.86 -10.60 30.73
C LYS A 46 -5.07 -9.14 31.13
N THR A 47 -4.08 -8.30 30.83
CA THR A 47 -4.32 -6.85 30.80
C THR A 47 -5.26 -6.49 29.65
N VAL A 48 -5.90 -5.32 29.72
CA VAL A 48 -6.75 -4.81 28.63
C VAL A 48 -5.97 -4.71 27.31
N GLU A 49 -4.72 -4.23 27.36
CA GLU A 49 -3.86 -4.09 26.18
C GLU A 49 -3.58 -5.45 25.55
N GLU A 50 -3.09 -6.42 26.33
CA GLU A 50 -2.82 -7.78 25.84
C GLU A 50 -4.08 -8.44 25.27
N TYR A 51 -5.21 -8.31 25.97
CA TYR A 51 -6.47 -8.90 25.52
C TYR A 51 -6.94 -8.32 24.19
N VAL A 52 -6.99 -6.99 24.06
CA VAL A 52 -7.49 -6.33 22.84
C VAL A 52 -6.59 -6.60 21.65
N VAL A 53 -5.27 -6.58 21.84
CA VAL A 53 -4.32 -6.88 20.76
C VAL A 53 -4.43 -8.34 20.32
N GLU A 54 -4.47 -9.30 21.25
CA GLU A 54 -4.63 -10.72 20.90
C GLU A 54 -6.01 -11.01 20.29
N TYR A 55 -7.06 -10.36 20.79
CA TYR A 55 -8.39 -10.41 20.17
C TYR A 55 -8.32 -9.97 18.71
N ALA A 56 -7.73 -8.81 18.44
CA ALA A 56 -7.58 -8.28 17.07
C ALA A 56 -6.73 -9.20 16.16
N GLN A 57 -5.69 -9.83 16.70
CA GLN A 57 -4.88 -10.83 15.97
C GLN A 57 -5.68 -12.08 15.58
N GLY A 58 -6.74 -12.41 16.32
CA GLY A 58 -7.58 -13.58 16.06
C GLY A 58 -8.76 -13.33 15.12
N LEU A 59 -8.96 -12.09 14.67
CA LEU A 59 -10.12 -11.70 13.87
C LEU A 59 -10.05 -12.20 12.42
N ASP A 60 -11.19 -12.61 11.89
CA ASP A 60 -11.31 -13.14 10.54
C ASP A 60 -11.27 -12.03 9.49
N VAL A 61 -10.17 -12.01 8.75
CA VAL A 61 -9.93 -11.10 7.63
C VAL A 61 -9.64 -11.88 6.35
N ALA A 62 -10.07 -13.14 6.27
CA ALA A 62 -9.87 -13.96 5.07
C ALA A 62 -10.56 -13.34 3.86
N ALA A 63 -9.94 -13.47 2.68
CA ALA A 63 -10.60 -13.13 1.43
C ALA A 63 -11.65 -14.20 1.11
N PRO A 64 -12.92 -13.84 0.80
CA PRO A 64 -13.94 -14.80 0.40
C PRO A 64 -13.57 -15.62 -0.85
N ARG A 65 -12.68 -15.06 -1.69
CA ARG A 65 -12.21 -15.67 -2.94
C ARG A 65 -10.76 -15.30 -3.20
N GLU A 66 -10.02 -16.23 -3.81
CA GLU A 66 -8.67 -15.98 -4.30
C GLU A 66 -8.64 -14.88 -5.37
N GLY A 67 -7.61 -14.04 -5.31
CA GLY A 67 -7.33 -13.00 -6.29
C GLY A 67 -8.23 -11.76 -6.18
N MET A 68 -8.98 -11.60 -5.07
CA MET A 68 -9.75 -10.39 -4.82
C MET A 68 -8.84 -9.17 -4.64
N LYS A 69 -9.23 -8.04 -5.24
CA LYS A 69 -8.53 -6.77 -5.00
C LYS A 69 -8.75 -6.34 -3.55
N SER A 70 -7.69 -5.90 -2.88
CA SER A 70 -7.74 -5.46 -1.49
C SER A 70 -7.38 -3.99 -1.38
N ALA A 71 -8.29 -3.18 -0.82
CA ALA A 71 -8.04 -1.77 -0.60
C ALA A 71 -7.32 -1.54 0.73
N PHE A 72 -6.29 -0.72 0.66
CA PHE A 72 -5.53 -0.20 1.79
C PHE A 72 -5.62 1.32 1.74
N TRP A 73 -5.43 2.01 2.87
CA TRP A 73 -5.58 3.46 2.90
C TRP A 73 -4.61 4.11 3.87
N SER A 74 -4.26 5.36 3.61
CA SER A 74 -3.44 6.17 4.51
C SER A 74 -3.95 7.61 4.51
N TYR A 75 -4.22 8.14 5.71
CA TYR A 75 -4.71 9.50 5.94
C TYR A 75 -6.02 9.79 5.16
N GLY A 76 -6.31 11.07 4.92
CA GLY A 76 -7.44 11.51 4.11
C GLY A 76 -7.03 12.59 3.12
N ILE A 77 -7.99 13.02 2.30
CA ILE A 77 -7.82 14.11 1.34
C ILE A 77 -8.59 15.36 1.80
N PRO A 78 -8.08 16.58 1.53
CA PRO A 78 -8.86 17.80 1.75
C PRO A 78 -10.21 17.73 1.04
N HIS A 79 -11.26 18.28 1.66
CA HIS A 79 -12.61 18.28 1.09
C HIS A 79 -13.27 19.65 1.30
N PRO A 80 -13.90 20.25 0.27
CA PRO A 80 -14.48 21.59 0.36
C PRO A 80 -15.59 21.73 1.41
N ASP A 81 -16.35 20.67 1.65
CA ASP A 81 -17.42 20.66 2.66
C ASP A 81 -16.93 20.31 4.08
N LEU A 82 -15.63 20.11 4.28
CA LEU A 82 -15.04 19.89 5.60
C LEU A 82 -14.27 21.15 6.06
N PRO A 83 -14.16 21.39 7.37
CA PRO A 83 -13.26 22.39 7.92
C PRO A 83 -11.82 22.21 7.42
N MET A 84 -11.06 23.30 7.30
CA MET A 84 -9.68 23.28 6.75
C MET A 84 -8.70 22.40 7.54
N ASP A 85 -8.99 22.14 8.82
CA ASP A 85 -8.22 21.25 9.70
C ASP A 85 -8.71 19.78 9.66
N LYS A 86 -9.71 19.48 8.83
CA LYS A 86 -10.28 18.14 8.66
C LYS A 86 -10.10 17.64 7.22
N VAL A 87 -10.11 16.32 7.09
CA VAL A 87 -9.97 15.62 5.80
C VAL A 87 -11.07 14.58 5.64
N LEU A 88 -11.40 14.27 4.39
CA LEU A 88 -12.20 13.11 4.03
C LEU A 88 -11.27 11.89 4.11
N SER A 89 -11.49 11.03 5.10
CA SER A 89 -10.70 9.83 5.34
C SER A 89 -10.74 8.92 4.12
N SER A 90 -9.56 8.45 3.71
CA SER A 90 -9.41 7.54 2.59
C SER A 90 -10.03 6.17 2.86
N GLN A 91 -10.30 5.82 4.12
CA GLN A 91 -11.09 4.64 4.50
C GLN A 91 -12.47 4.63 3.83
N PHE A 92 -13.21 5.74 3.88
CA PHE A 92 -14.55 5.80 3.29
C PHE A 92 -14.52 5.86 1.77
N LEU A 93 -13.43 6.38 1.20
CA LEU A 93 -13.20 6.32 -0.24
C LEU A 93 -12.90 4.88 -0.70
N ALA A 94 -12.11 4.14 0.07
CA ALA A 94 -11.85 2.72 -0.15
C ALA A 94 -13.16 1.90 -0.05
N ALA A 95 -14.00 2.16 0.96
CA ALA A 95 -15.29 1.51 1.10
C ALA A 95 -16.20 1.74 -0.12
N VAL A 96 -16.35 3.00 -0.55
CA VAL A 96 -17.18 3.34 -1.73
C VAL A 96 -16.61 2.72 -3.01
N TRP A 97 -15.28 2.70 -3.17
CA TRP A 97 -14.66 2.03 -4.31
C TRP A 97 -14.92 0.53 -4.30
N THR A 98 -14.79 -0.13 -3.14
CA THR A 98 -15.11 -1.55 -3.00
C THR A 98 -16.55 -1.84 -3.38
N ASP A 99 -17.51 -1.04 -2.94
CA ASP A 99 -18.92 -1.17 -3.34
C ASP A 99 -19.10 -1.04 -4.86
N MET A 100 -18.35 -0.14 -5.50
CA MET A 100 -18.43 0.07 -6.94
C MET A 100 -17.84 -1.09 -7.74
N GLU A 101 -16.68 -1.62 -7.34
CA GLU A 101 -16.09 -2.81 -7.95
C GLU A 101 -17.02 -4.02 -7.78
N ASN A 102 -17.55 -4.24 -6.57
CA ASN A 102 -18.48 -5.33 -6.28
C ASN A 102 -19.83 -5.19 -7.00
N GLY A 103 -20.27 -3.96 -7.29
CA GLY A 103 -21.44 -3.69 -8.11
C GLY A 103 -21.23 -4.05 -9.59
N ASN A 104 -19.99 -4.03 -10.08
CA ASN A 104 -19.64 -4.41 -11.45
C ASN A 104 -19.36 -5.91 -11.57
N GLU A 105 -18.58 -6.45 -10.63
CA GLU A 105 -18.24 -7.86 -10.51
C GLU A 105 -18.36 -8.28 -9.04
N PRO A 106 -19.37 -9.10 -8.67
CA PRO A 106 -19.54 -9.54 -7.29
C PRO A 106 -18.28 -10.21 -6.74
N ASP A 107 -17.96 -9.93 -5.48
CA ASP A 107 -16.79 -10.48 -4.80
C ASP A 107 -15.48 -10.25 -5.57
N SER A 108 -15.31 -9.04 -6.13
CA SER A 108 -14.09 -8.61 -6.84
C SER A 108 -13.17 -7.75 -5.97
N ALA A 109 -13.72 -7.06 -4.98
CA ALA A 109 -12.97 -6.16 -4.11
C ALA A 109 -13.37 -6.28 -2.64
N ARG A 110 -12.44 -5.93 -1.77
CA ARG A 110 -12.62 -5.84 -0.31
C ARG A 110 -11.78 -4.69 0.27
N TYR A 111 -12.12 -4.25 1.47
CA TYR A 111 -11.33 -3.34 2.31
C TYR A 111 -11.39 -3.85 3.76
N LEU A 112 -10.42 -3.49 4.60
CA LEU A 112 -10.27 -4.05 5.95
C LEU A 112 -11.55 -3.93 6.79
N GLU A 113 -12.09 -2.73 6.93
CA GLU A 113 -13.27 -2.45 7.78
C GLU A 113 -14.58 -3.02 7.22
N GLY A 114 -14.56 -3.48 5.96
CA GLY A 114 -15.66 -4.23 5.35
C GLY A 114 -15.59 -5.74 5.58
N THR A 115 -14.49 -6.25 6.14
CA THR A 115 -14.37 -7.67 6.52
C THR A 115 -15.07 -7.96 7.86
N PRO A 116 -15.46 -9.21 8.15
CA PRO A 116 -16.02 -9.57 9.45
C PRO A 116 -15.12 -9.14 10.63
N GLY A 117 -13.81 -9.34 10.50
CA GLY A 117 -12.84 -8.96 11.51
C GLY A 117 -12.68 -7.45 11.66
N GLY A 118 -12.65 -6.71 10.55
CA GLY A 118 -12.62 -5.24 10.60
C GLY A 118 -13.86 -4.65 11.28
N GLN A 119 -15.04 -5.19 10.98
CA GLN A 119 -16.30 -4.77 11.62
C GLN A 119 -16.31 -5.09 13.12
N ALA A 120 -15.89 -6.29 13.51
CA ALA A 120 -15.81 -6.69 14.91
C ALA A 120 -14.83 -5.82 15.72
N LEU A 121 -13.70 -5.39 15.11
CA LEU A 121 -12.79 -4.47 15.77
C LEU A 121 -13.37 -3.04 15.87
N ASP A 122 -14.09 -2.60 14.84
CA ASP A 122 -14.74 -1.28 14.80
C ASP A 122 -15.80 -1.13 15.91
N GLU A 123 -16.52 -2.21 16.23
CA GLU A 123 -17.50 -2.29 17.33
C GLU A 123 -16.89 -2.07 18.72
N LEU A 124 -15.56 -2.20 18.88
CA LEU A 124 -14.89 -1.88 20.14
C LEU A 124 -14.72 -0.38 20.36
N HIS A 125 -14.98 0.45 19.33
CA HIS A 125 -14.89 1.90 19.37
C HIS A 125 -13.59 2.42 20.02
N LEU A 126 -12.47 1.75 19.73
CA LEU A 126 -11.17 2.03 20.35
C LEU A 126 -10.62 3.42 20.02
N TRP A 127 -11.26 4.21 19.14
CA TRP A 127 -10.89 5.61 18.90
C TRP A 127 -11.71 6.61 19.74
N ASN A 128 -12.65 6.13 20.55
CA ASN A 128 -13.57 6.97 21.31
C ASN A 128 -13.00 7.37 22.69
N PRO A 129 -12.92 8.67 23.01
CA PRO A 129 -12.42 9.15 24.30
C PRO A 129 -13.19 8.63 25.54
N ASP A 130 -14.49 8.36 25.41
CA ASP A 130 -15.30 7.83 26.52
C ASP A 130 -14.89 6.38 26.84
N VAL A 131 -14.54 5.59 25.82
CA VAL A 131 -13.97 4.25 26.00
C VAL A 131 -12.64 4.34 26.75
N TYR A 132 -11.74 5.25 26.36
CA TYR A 132 -10.45 5.45 27.05
C TYR A 132 -10.62 5.75 28.54
N LYS A 133 -11.53 6.65 28.85
CA LYS A 133 -11.79 7.09 30.22
C LYS A 133 -12.21 5.93 31.11
N VAL A 134 -13.08 5.04 30.63
CA VAL A 134 -13.54 3.88 31.41
C VAL A 134 -12.48 2.78 31.49
N LEU A 135 -11.69 2.58 30.42
CA LEU A 135 -10.52 1.68 30.44
C LEU A 135 -9.38 2.19 31.35
N GLY A 136 -9.49 3.40 31.90
CA GLY A 136 -8.47 4.00 32.75
C GLY A 136 -7.23 4.48 31.97
N LEU A 137 -7.40 4.76 30.68
CA LEU A 137 -6.34 5.19 29.76
C LEU A 137 -6.43 6.71 29.56
N ASN A 138 -5.27 7.37 29.47
CA ASN A 138 -5.23 8.72 28.91
C ASN A 138 -5.30 8.69 27.38
N GLU A 139 -5.50 9.84 26.74
CA GLU A 139 -5.64 9.95 25.28
C GLU A 139 -4.47 9.32 24.50
N GLN A 140 -3.23 9.52 24.97
CA GLN A 140 -2.04 8.96 24.32
C GLN A 140 -2.04 7.42 24.43
N GLN A 141 -2.39 6.87 25.59
CA GLN A 141 -2.46 5.43 25.82
C GLN A 141 -3.62 4.80 25.03
N GLY A 142 -4.77 5.46 24.99
CA GLY A 142 -5.93 5.02 24.21
C GLY A 142 -5.62 4.98 22.72
N ASN A 143 -5.03 6.05 22.17
CA ASN A 143 -4.59 6.10 20.78
C ASN A 143 -3.53 5.03 20.47
N ALA A 144 -2.61 4.76 21.40
CA ALA A 144 -1.61 3.71 21.24
C ALA A 144 -2.26 2.31 21.20
N LEU A 145 -3.19 2.02 22.11
CA LEU A 145 -3.93 0.75 22.14
C LEU A 145 -4.73 0.54 20.84
N ALA A 146 -5.48 1.55 20.42
CA ALA A 146 -6.26 1.51 19.18
C ALA A 146 -5.35 1.22 17.98
N ARG A 147 -4.23 1.93 17.89
CA ARG A 147 -3.24 1.72 16.84
C ARG A 147 -2.65 0.32 16.86
N GLN A 148 -2.29 -0.22 18.02
CA GLN A 148 -1.75 -1.58 18.14
C GLN A 148 -2.78 -2.63 17.69
N ALA A 149 -4.04 -2.48 18.11
CA ALA A 149 -5.12 -3.39 17.73
C ALA A 149 -5.40 -3.35 16.21
N TRP A 150 -5.49 -2.15 15.64
CA TRP A 150 -5.64 -1.97 14.19
C TRP A 150 -4.43 -2.48 13.41
N SER A 151 -3.20 -2.25 13.90
CA SER A 151 -1.99 -2.85 13.32
C SER A 151 -2.05 -4.37 13.31
N ALA A 152 -2.49 -5.00 14.41
CA ALA A 152 -2.60 -6.45 14.49
C ALA A 152 -3.55 -7.04 13.44
N VAL A 153 -4.75 -6.48 13.29
CA VAL A 153 -5.72 -6.98 12.30
C VAL A 153 -5.30 -6.64 10.87
N SER A 154 -4.72 -5.45 10.64
CA SER A 154 -4.17 -5.01 9.36
C SER A 154 -3.06 -5.94 8.86
N GLU A 155 -2.20 -6.42 9.75
CA GLU A 155 -1.15 -7.35 9.40
C GLU A 155 -1.72 -8.65 8.81
N ASN A 156 -2.76 -9.20 9.44
CA ASN A 156 -3.45 -10.39 8.94
C ASN A 156 -4.16 -10.12 7.62
N TYR A 157 -4.79 -8.94 7.47
CA TYR A 157 -5.47 -8.56 6.25
C TYR A 157 -4.49 -8.47 5.07
N ALA A 158 -3.33 -7.84 5.28
CA ALA A 158 -2.26 -7.77 4.29
C ALA A 158 -1.64 -9.14 3.97
N LYS A 159 -1.50 -10.03 4.97
CA LYS A 159 -1.08 -11.43 4.75
C LYS A 159 -2.09 -12.23 3.92
N ALA A 160 -3.37 -11.98 4.14
CA ALA A 160 -4.48 -12.66 3.44
C ALA A 160 -4.76 -12.09 2.05
N THR A 161 -4.08 -11.03 1.64
CA THR A 161 -4.20 -10.46 0.30
C THR A 161 -3.34 -11.24 -0.69
N ASP A 162 -3.98 -11.81 -1.70
CA ASP A 162 -3.36 -12.59 -2.77
C ASP A 162 -3.62 -11.99 -4.18
N GLY A 163 -4.54 -11.02 -4.29
CA GLY A 163 -4.80 -10.21 -5.48
C GLY A 163 -4.09 -8.86 -5.48
N GLU A 164 -4.56 -7.94 -6.33
CA GLU A 164 -4.02 -6.57 -6.39
C GLU A 164 -4.28 -5.79 -5.09
N ALA A 165 -3.29 -5.02 -4.65
CA ALA A 165 -3.42 -4.09 -3.53
C ALA A 165 -3.66 -2.67 -4.06
N ILE A 166 -4.79 -2.07 -3.69
CA ILE A 166 -5.20 -0.73 -4.13
C ILE A 166 -5.06 0.24 -2.95
N VAL A 167 -4.05 1.09 -2.99
CA VAL A 167 -3.70 2.04 -1.93
C VAL A 167 -4.36 3.39 -2.17
N PHE A 168 -5.29 3.76 -1.29
CA PHE A 168 -5.89 5.08 -1.21
C PHE A 168 -4.98 5.99 -0.38
N GLY A 169 -3.97 6.55 -1.05
CA GLY A 169 -3.02 7.50 -0.46
C GLY A 169 -2.17 8.18 -1.53
N GLY A 170 -1.85 9.45 -1.33
CA GLY A 170 -0.90 10.19 -2.18
C GLY A 170 0.54 9.89 -1.79
N GLU A 171 0.80 9.89 -0.49
CA GLU A 171 2.07 9.50 0.11
C GLU A 171 1.79 8.48 1.22
N LEU A 172 2.73 7.58 1.45
CA LEU A 172 2.72 6.76 2.66
C LEU A 172 3.56 7.46 3.73
N VAL A 173 2.95 7.68 4.89
CA VAL A 173 3.68 8.20 6.06
C VAL A 173 4.35 7.03 6.79
N PRO A 174 5.63 7.17 7.20
CA PRO A 174 6.40 6.04 7.71
C PRO A 174 5.89 5.49 9.06
N TRP A 175 5.10 6.29 9.77
CA TRP A 175 4.35 5.89 10.96
C TRP A 175 2.89 5.56 10.67
N SER A 176 2.48 5.20 9.45
CA SER A 176 1.13 4.64 9.25
C SER A 176 1.17 3.13 9.37
N VAL A 177 0.05 2.54 9.82
CA VAL A 177 -0.18 1.09 9.74
C VAL A 177 0.04 0.61 8.29
N ALA A 178 -0.45 1.38 7.32
CA ALA A 178 -0.25 1.12 5.90
C ALA A 178 1.21 0.96 5.49
N TYR A 179 2.10 1.84 5.92
CA TYR A 179 3.52 1.76 5.55
C TYR A 179 4.31 0.77 6.41
N GLU A 180 4.10 0.81 7.72
CA GLU A 180 4.92 0.09 8.69
C GLU A 180 4.55 -1.39 8.80
N THR A 181 3.25 -1.70 8.67
CA THR A 181 2.69 -3.02 8.95
C THR A 181 2.23 -3.72 7.68
N GLU A 182 1.42 -3.04 6.84
CA GLU A 182 0.77 -3.67 5.68
C GLU A 182 1.71 -3.79 4.49
N MET A 183 2.41 -2.70 4.11
CA MET A 183 3.26 -2.67 2.91
C MET A 183 4.36 -3.74 2.88
N PRO A 184 5.06 -4.05 3.99
CA PRO A 184 6.03 -5.15 4.02
C PRO A 184 5.40 -6.50 3.68
N ARG A 185 4.19 -6.76 4.18
CA ARG A 185 3.45 -8.00 3.87
C ARG A 185 3.06 -8.05 2.40
N LEU A 186 2.57 -6.94 1.86
CA LEU A 186 2.18 -6.84 0.44
C LEU A 186 3.37 -7.02 -0.51
N ARG A 187 4.49 -6.32 -0.26
CA ARG A 187 5.69 -6.44 -1.11
C ARG A 187 6.24 -7.86 -1.15
N ARG A 188 6.14 -8.60 -0.05
CA ARG A 188 6.62 -9.99 0.05
C ARG A 188 5.62 -11.05 -0.41
N GLY A 189 4.32 -10.77 -0.26
CA GLY A 189 3.23 -11.67 -0.60
C GLY A 189 2.81 -11.55 -2.06
N THR A 190 2.19 -10.42 -2.42
CA THR A 190 1.68 -10.19 -3.77
C THR A 190 2.71 -9.63 -4.73
N GLY A 191 3.79 -9.04 -4.21
CA GLY A 191 4.83 -8.42 -5.01
C GLY A 191 4.55 -6.94 -5.29
N PRO A 192 5.60 -6.09 -5.31
CA PRO A 192 5.44 -4.64 -5.47
C PRO A 192 4.78 -4.21 -6.79
N GLU A 193 4.82 -5.05 -7.82
CA GLU A 193 4.14 -4.87 -9.11
C GLU A 193 2.61 -4.92 -9.03
N ASN A 194 2.07 -5.59 -8.02
CA ASN A 194 0.62 -5.72 -7.79
C ASN A 194 0.09 -4.67 -6.79
N ILE A 195 0.92 -3.69 -6.45
CA ILE A 195 0.55 -2.58 -5.56
C ILE A 195 0.29 -1.34 -6.43
N HIS A 196 -0.93 -0.81 -6.37
CA HIS A 196 -1.36 0.34 -7.15
C HIS A 196 -1.83 1.44 -6.22
N PHE A 197 -1.57 2.70 -6.58
CA PHE A 197 -2.00 3.84 -5.80
C PHE A 197 -3.09 4.60 -6.55
N MET A 198 -4.17 4.92 -5.84
CA MET A 198 -5.33 5.60 -6.42
C MET A 198 -5.05 7.07 -6.74
N TYR A 199 -4.15 7.71 -5.99
CA TYR A 199 -3.83 9.13 -6.14
C TYR A 199 -2.41 9.30 -6.67
N ASP A 200 -2.21 10.30 -7.52
CA ASP A 200 -0.86 10.72 -7.88
C ASP A 200 -0.11 11.33 -6.68
N LEU A 201 1.22 11.38 -6.77
CA LEU A 201 2.02 12.13 -5.81
C LEU A 201 1.67 13.63 -5.91
N PRO A 202 1.65 14.37 -4.79
CA PRO A 202 1.46 15.82 -4.84
C PRO A 202 2.43 16.49 -5.80
N GLY A 203 1.91 17.39 -6.66
CA GLY A 203 2.70 18.02 -7.71
C GLY A 203 3.94 18.76 -7.20
N ASP A 204 3.88 19.31 -5.98
CA ASP A 204 5.00 19.97 -5.32
C ASP A 204 6.16 19.01 -5.00
N LEU A 205 5.90 17.74 -4.70
CA LEU A 205 6.97 16.74 -4.53
C LEU A 205 7.70 16.50 -5.86
N LEU A 206 6.95 16.42 -6.96
CA LEU A 206 7.48 16.13 -8.28
C LEU A 206 8.12 17.34 -8.97
N LYS A 207 7.92 18.54 -8.42
CA LYS A 207 8.44 19.79 -8.96
C LYS A 207 9.97 19.75 -9.07
N GLY A 208 10.47 20.16 -10.23
CA GLY A 208 11.90 20.21 -10.53
C GLY A 208 12.54 18.87 -10.91
N LEU A 209 11.83 17.74 -10.78
CA LEU A 209 12.33 16.45 -11.26
C LEU A 209 12.11 16.29 -12.78
N PRO A 210 12.99 15.57 -13.51
CA PRO A 210 12.80 15.23 -14.92
C PRO A 210 11.67 14.19 -15.10
N PRO A 211 11.07 14.08 -16.30
CA PRO A 211 9.95 13.18 -16.58
C PRO A 211 10.20 11.72 -16.18
N GLU A 212 11.42 11.21 -16.39
CA GLU A 212 11.81 9.84 -16.09
C GLU A 212 11.76 9.56 -14.58
N SER A 213 12.27 10.47 -13.75
CA SER A 213 12.22 10.37 -12.29
C SER A 213 10.78 10.49 -11.78
N ARG A 214 9.98 11.38 -12.39
CA ARG A 214 8.55 11.51 -12.05
C ARG A 214 7.81 10.21 -12.36
N GLN A 215 7.99 9.66 -13.55
CA GLN A 215 7.35 8.40 -13.96
C GLN A 215 7.74 7.25 -13.03
N LEU A 216 9.01 7.17 -12.65
CA LEU A 216 9.49 6.14 -11.73
C LEU A 216 8.88 6.30 -10.33
N LEU A 217 8.85 7.51 -9.78
CA LEU A 217 8.23 7.82 -8.49
C LEU A 217 6.71 7.68 -8.52
N SER A 218 6.06 7.80 -9.67
CA SER A 218 4.62 7.53 -9.81
C SER A 218 4.30 6.03 -9.92
N SER A 219 5.30 5.15 -10.03
CA SER A 219 5.08 3.71 -10.13
C SER A 219 4.76 3.09 -8.77
N GLY A 220 3.77 2.20 -8.75
CA GLY A 220 3.39 1.44 -7.56
C GLY A 220 4.55 0.69 -6.88
N PRO A 221 5.42 0.00 -7.64
CA PRO A 221 6.59 -0.65 -7.08
C PRO A 221 7.51 0.28 -6.31
N VAL A 222 7.79 1.48 -6.81
CA VAL A 222 8.66 2.43 -6.11
C VAL A 222 7.93 3.06 -4.92
N ARG A 223 6.66 3.45 -5.09
CA ARG A 223 5.87 4.09 -4.03
C ARG A 223 5.59 3.18 -2.84
N SER A 224 5.55 1.86 -3.05
CA SER A 224 5.44 0.91 -1.94
C SER A 224 6.71 0.83 -1.09
N HIS A 225 7.86 1.29 -1.59
CA HIS A 225 9.12 1.28 -0.85
C HIS A 225 9.44 2.63 -0.22
N VAL A 226 9.19 3.75 -0.91
CA VAL A 226 9.73 5.05 -0.48
C VAL A 226 8.72 5.92 0.30
N HIS A 227 9.26 6.79 1.15
CA HIS A 227 8.55 7.93 1.74
C HIS A 227 9.43 9.18 1.76
N PHE A 228 8.80 10.35 1.99
CA PHE A 228 9.47 11.66 1.89
C PHE A 228 9.57 12.39 3.23
N LYS A 229 9.14 11.75 4.33
CA LYS A 229 9.28 12.30 5.69
C LYS A 229 10.67 12.01 6.23
N ALA A 230 11.47 13.06 6.43
CA ALA A 230 12.82 12.96 6.95
C ALA A 230 12.84 12.32 8.35
N PRO A 231 13.85 11.52 8.69
CA PRO A 231 14.12 11.12 10.07
C PRO A 231 14.36 12.35 10.94
N ASP A 232 13.71 12.40 12.10
CA ASP A 232 14.00 13.39 13.14
C ASP A 232 15.03 12.78 14.10
N PRO A 233 16.29 13.23 14.14
CA PRO A 233 17.30 12.69 15.04
C PRO A 233 17.00 13.00 16.52
N ASP A 234 16.20 14.02 16.82
CA ASP A 234 15.77 14.36 18.18
C ASP A 234 14.58 13.52 18.65
N ASN A 235 13.88 12.89 17.71
CA ASN A 235 12.80 11.93 17.94
C ASN A 235 12.95 10.74 16.98
N PRO A 236 14.00 9.91 17.18
CA PRO A 236 14.34 8.87 16.24
C PRO A 236 13.14 7.91 16.11
N PRO A 237 12.70 7.66 14.88
CA PRO A 237 11.57 6.79 14.66
C PRO A 237 11.90 5.39 15.15
N THR A 238 11.04 4.80 15.98
CA THR A 238 11.17 3.40 16.40
C THR A 238 10.86 2.41 15.26
N GLN A 239 10.40 2.93 14.11
CA GLN A 239 9.89 2.16 13.00
C GLN A 239 11.01 1.65 12.07
N LYS A 240 10.98 0.34 11.81
CA LYS A 240 12.02 -0.40 11.07
C LYS A 240 12.31 0.13 9.65
N TYR A 241 11.31 0.74 9.01
CA TYR A 241 11.38 1.15 7.60
C TYR A 241 11.69 2.64 7.41
N TRP A 242 11.72 3.44 8.46
CA TRP A 242 11.77 4.91 8.31
C TRP A 242 13.09 5.39 7.70
N GLU A 243 14.24 4.89 8.15
CA GLU A 243 15.51 5.29 7.52
C GLU A 243 15.69 4.64 6.15
N ALA A 244 15.31 3.36 6.04
CA ALA A 244 15.48 2.59 4.82
C ALA A 244 14.71 3.21 3.63
N GLY A 245 13.44 3.56 3.87
CA GLY A 245 12.52 4.08 2.86
C GLY A 245 12.61 5.59 2.62
N TYR A 246 13.37 6.33 3.42
CA TYR A 246 13.48 7.77 3.23
C TYR A 246 14.18 8.10 1.91
N LEU A 247 13.51 8.90 1.08
CA LEU A 247 14.06 9.48 -0.13
C LEU A 247 14.10 11.01 0.01
N ASP A 248 15.33 11.53 0.16
CA ASP A 248 15.58 12.98 0.19
C ASP A 248 15.41 13.58 -1.21
N LEU A 249 14.31 14.31 -1.40
CA LEU A 249 13.99 14.98 -2.65
C LEU A 249 14.91 16.17 -2.97
N GLU A 250 15.51 16.81 -1.96
CA GLU A 250 16.49 17.87 -2.20
C GLU A 250 17.78 17.28 -2.74
N HIS A 251 18.28 16.22 -2.10
CA HIS A 251 19.41 15.46 -2.62
C HIS A 251 19.14 14.93 -4.03
N LEU A 252 17.98 14.29 -4.24
CA LEU A 252 17.60 13.75 -5.54
C LEU A 252 17.63 14.83 -6.64
N ARG A 253 17.08 16.02 -6.38
CA ARG A 253 17.10 17.15 -7.33
C ARG A 253 18.51 17.69 -7.58
N SER A 254 19.43 17.54 -6.64
CA SER A 254 20.81 18.00 -6.78
C SER A 254 21.68 17.11 -7.68
N LEU A 255 21.23 15.87 -7.95
CA LEU A 255 22.00 14.92 -8.75
C LEU A 255 22.10 15.35 -10.22
N PRO A 256 23.28 15.22 -10.84
CA PRO A 256 23.60 15.88 -12.10
C PRO A 256 22.95 15.25 -13.34
N THR A 257 22.48 14.00 -13.27
CA THR A 257 21.87 13.30 -14.40
C THR A 257 20.62 12.51 -14.02
N PRO A 258 19.68 12.27 -14.95
CA PRO A 258 18.53 11.40 -14.72
C PRO A 258 18.91 9.98 -14.28
N GLU A 259 20.03 9.44 -14.76
CA GLU A 259 20.52 8.12 -14.37
C GLU A 259 20.97 8.08 -12.91
N ALA A 260 21.64 9.14 -12.44
CA ALA A 260 22.02 9.27 -11.03
C ALA A 260 20.77 9.37 -10.15
N GLN A 261 19.75 10.11 -10.59
CA GLN A 261 18.47 10.20 -9.88
C GLN A 261 17.76 8.85 -9.83
N ARG A 262 17.69 8.13 -10.95
CA ARG A 262 17.14 6.78 -11.03
C ARG A 262 17.88 5.83 -10.09
N ALA A 263 19.21 5.89 -10.04
CA ALA A 263 20.01 5.05 -9.15
C ALA A 263 19.68 5.35 -7.68
N ALA A 264 19.58 6.62 -7.27
CA ALA A 264 19.24 7.00 -5.91
C ALA A 264 17.83 6.53 -5.49
N ILE A 265 16.85 6.59 -6.40
CA ILE A 265 15.50 6.06 -6.15
C ILE A 265 15.55 4.54 -5.93
N LEU A 266 16.26 3.82 -6.80
CA LEU A 266 16.38 2.37 -6.69
C LEU A 266 17.18 1.92 -5.47
N GLU A 267 18.20 2.68 -5.08
CA GLU A 267 18.96 2.42 -3.85
C GLU A 267 18.04 2.49 -2.61
N ALA A 268 17.11 3.45 -2.56
CA ALA A 268 16.10 3.50 -1.49
C ALA A 268 15.20 2.27 -1.49
N CYS A 269 14.77 1.80 -2.67
CA CYS A 269 14.02 0.54 -2.77
C CYS A 269 14.85 -0.66 -2.31
N GLU A 270 16.13 -0.74 -2.66
CA GLU A 270 17.04 -1.82 -2.25
C GLU A 270 17.24 -1.87 -0.73
N ARG A 271 17.37 -0.71 -0.08
CA ARG A 271 17.44 -0.64 1.39
C ARG A 271 16.20 -1.22 2.05
N VAL A 272 15.02 -0.89 1.55
CA VAL A 272 13.75 -1.42 2.06
C VAL A 272 13.63 -2.92 1.79
N ALA A 273 14.00 -3.38 0.60
CA ALA A 273 13.99 -4.81 0.26
C ALA A 273 14.93 -5.63 1.15
N LEU A 274 16.06 -5.05 1.57
CA LEU A 274 16.96 -5.70 2.53
C LEU A 274 16.30 -5.87 3.91
N VAL A 275 15.57 -4.85 4.39
CA VAL A 275 14.81 -4.94 5.65
C VAL A 275 13.71 -6.00 5.54
N ASP A 276 13.01 -6.06 4.40
CA ASP A 276 12.00 -7.09 4.13
C ASP A 276 12.61 -8.50 4.21
N ALA A 277 13.76 -8.72 3.56
CA ALA A 277 14.45 -10.01 3.57
C ALA A 277 14.90 -10.43 4.98
N GLN A 278 15.40 -9.48 5.78
CA GLN A 278 15.77 -9.73 7.19
C GLN A 278 14.57 -10.15 8.03
N GLN A 279 13.40 -9.53 7.82
CA GLN A 279 12.18 -9.92 8.52
C GLN A 279 11.72 -11.33 8.15
N THR A 280 11.74 -11.67 6.86
CA THR A 280 11.37 -13.02 6.40
C THR A 280 12.29 -14.10 6.95
N GLU A 281 13.58 -13.80 7.11
CA GLU A 281 14.52 -14.73 7.74
C GLU A 281 14.24 -14.88 9.24
N ALA A 282 13.99 -13.77 9.96
CA ALA A 282 13.65 -13.81 11.37
C ALA A 282 12.34 -14.59 11.65
N GLU A 283 11.33 -14.42 10.80
CA GLU A 283 10.06 -15.16 10.90
C GLU A 283 10.25 -16.66 10.67
N ARG A 284 11.02 -17.04 9.64
CA ARG A 284 11.36 -18.46 9.37
C ARG A 284 12.16 -19.09 10.52
N GLN A 285 13.06 -18.33 11.16
CA GLN A 285 13.79 -18.80 12.33
C GLN A 285 12.86 -19.00 13.53
N ALA A 286 11.96 -18.06 13.81
CA ALA A 286 10.98 -18.19 14.88
C ALA A 286 10.04 -19.41 14.68
N GLU A 287 9.59 -19.66 13.45
CA GLU A 287 8.80 -20.85 13.11
C GLU A 287 9.58 -22.16 13.29
N ALA A 288 10.87 -22.17 12.92
CA ALA A 288 11.74 -23.33 13.12
C ALA A 288 11.99 -23.61 14.60
N ASP A 289 12.21 -22.59 15.41
CA ASP A 289 12.44 -22.72 16.86
C ASP A 289 11.20 -23.29 17.56
N LEU A 290 10.00 -22.76 17.25
CA LEU A 290 8.72 -23.29 17.76
C LEU A 290 8.49 -24.76 17.37
N SER A 291 8.91 -25.15 16.16
CA SER A 291 8.82 -26.54 15.69
C SER A 291 9.76 -27.47 16.47
N THR A 292 10.97 -27.01 16.80
CA THR A 292 11.95 -27.80 17.57
C THR A 292 11.58 -27.93 19.05
N GLU A 293 10.97 -26.92 19.67
CA GLU A 293 10.47 -27.03 21.05
C GLU A 293 9.28 -28.00 21.16
N GLN A 294 8.46 -28.10 20.11
CA GLN A 294 7.34 -29.03 20.05
C GLN A 294 7.79 -30.50 19.85
N GLU A 295 8.96 -30.74 19.25
CA GLU A 295 9.51 -32.09 19.01
C GLU A 295 10.23 -32.69 20.24
N VAL A 296 10.61 -31.88 21.23
CA VAL A 296 11.31 -32.33 22.46
C VAL A 296 10.38 -32.98 23.50
N SER A 297 9.06 -33.00 23.27
CA SER A 297 8.08 -33.61 24.20
C SER A 297 7.60 -35.03 23.80
N GLY A 298 8.31 -35.74 22.94
CA GLY A 298 8.07 -37.16 22.60
C GLY A 298 9.17 -38.10 23.13
N PRO A 299 8.85 -39.32 23.61
CA PRO A 299 9.87 -40.28 24.05
C PRO A 299 10.72 -40.77 22.85
N PRO A 300 11.99 -41.13 23.08
CA PRO A 300 12.97 -41.33 22.01
C PRO A 300 12.67 -42.62 21.25
N VAL A 301 12.60 -42.53 19.92
CA VAL A 301 12.68 -43.69 19.04
C VAL A 301 13.95 -43.57 18.21
N GLU A 302 14.83 -44.55 18.41
CA GLU A 302 16.09 -44.76 17.69
C GLU A 302 15.88 -44.78 16.16
N GLU A 303 16.51 -43.81 15.50
CA GLU A 303 17.51 -43.97 14.45
C GLU A 303 17.40 -45.20 13.51
N GLN A 304 16.98 -44.99 12.24
CA GLN A 304 17.51 -45.79 11.13
C GLN A 304 17.65 -45.00 9.80
N ARG A 305 18.88 -44.51 9.62
CA ARG A 305 19.67 -44.12 8.42
C ARG A 305 19.13 -44.25 6.97
N ARG A 306 19.61 -43.25 6.18
CA ARG A 306 20.15 -43.22 4.79
C ARG A 306 19.13 -43.03 3.65
N SER A 307 19.31 -42.14 2.66
CA SER A 307 20.50 -41.46 2.11
C SER A 307 20.16 -40.16 1.36
N GLN A 308 21.16 -39.29 1.29
CA GLN A 308 21.31 -38.04 0.53
C GLN A 308 21.11 -38.19 -1.00
N ILE A 309 20.52 -37.17 -1.65
CA ILE A 309 21.01 -36.64 -2.94
C ILE A 309 20.96 -35.11 -2.87
N ALA A 310 22.11 -34.52 -3.20
CA ALA A 310 22.42 -33.10 -3.15
C ALA A 310 21.72 -32.28 -4.25
N THR A 311 21.26 -31.09 -3.90
CA THR A 311 20.90 -30.01 -4.81
C THR A 311 22.15 -29.20 -5.15
N PRO A 312 22.42 -28.85 -6.42
CA PRO A 312 23.29 -27.72 -6.71
C PRO A 312 22.48 -26.43 -6.57
N SER A 313 22.84 -25.58 -5.61
CA SER A 313 22.41 -24.18 -5.58
C SER A 313 23.27 -23.39 -6.56
N VAL A 314 22.62 -22.64 -7.45
CA VAL A 314 23.26 -21.59 -8.23
C VAL A 314 22.77 -20.28 -7.66
N SER A 315 23.62 -19.70 -6.81
CA SER A 315 23.52 -18.31 -6.37
C SER A 315 24.13 -17.43 -7.45
N THR A 316 23.35 -16.54 -8.05
CA THR A 316 23.86 -15.42 -8.85
C THR A 316 23.70 -14.13 -8.05
N HIS A 317 24.54 -13.95 -7.04
CA HIS A 317 24.84 -12.61 -6.52
C HIS A 317 25.68 -11.87 -7.56
N GLY A 318 25.05 -10.97 -8.29
CA GLY A 318 25.71 -10.02 -9.17
C GLY A 318 26.45 -8.95 -8.37
N VAL A 319 27.70 -9.23 -8.01
CA VAL A 319 28.68 -8.23 -7.60
C VAL A 319 29.21 -7.56 -8.87
N PHE A 320 28.86 -6.29 -9.11
CA PHE A 320 29.50 -5.49 -10.15
C PHE A 320 30.74 -4.78 -9.59
N LEU A 321 31.92 -5.25 -10.03
CA LEU A 321 33.16 -4.46 -10.07
C LEU A 321 33.39 -4.03 -11.53
N PRO A 322 33.81 -2.78 -11.79
CA PRO A 322 33.91 -2.24 -13.14
C PRO A 322 35.21 -2.67 -13.84
N GLY A 323 35.10 -3.02 -15.13
CA GLY A 323 36.21 -2.99 -16.08
C GLY A 323 36.59 -4.33 -16.73
N VAL A 324 35.73 -4.87 -17.60
CA VAL A 324 36.16 -5.77 -18.71
C VAL A 324 35.22 -5.56 -19.91
N THR A 325 35.78 -5.22 -21.07
CA THR A 325 35.10 -5.19 -22.37
C THR A 325 34.84 -6.62 -22.88
N VAL A 326 33.64 -6.92 -23.35
CA VAL A 326 33.31 -8.19 -23.99
C VAL A 326 32.80 -7.97 -25.41
N ASP A 327 33.47 -8.66 -26.33
CA ASP A 327 33.20 -8.75 -27.76
C ASP A 327 31.91 -9.55 -28.04
N VAL A 328 31.15 -9.11 -29.03
CA VAL A 328 29.86 -9.68 -29.44
C VAL A 328 30.09 -10.78 -30.46
N HIS A 329 29.64 -12.01 -30.19
CA HIS A 329 29.09 -12.87 -31.24
C HIS A 329 28.35 -14.11 -30.69
N ALA A 330 27.20 -14.38 -31.32
CA ALA A 330 26.62 -15.70 -31.65
C ALA A 330 25.28 -16.12 -30.97
N THR A 331 24.20 -15.89 -31.74
CA THR A 331 23.15 -16.84 -32.19
C THR A 331 22.05 -17.39 -31.25
N VAL A 332 20.89 -16.74 -31.33
CA VAL A 332 19.51 -17.21 -31.69
C VAL A 332 19.15 -18.71 -31.59
N SER A 333 18.08 -19.00 -30.84
CA SER A 333 16.86 -19.80 -31.16
C SER A 333 16.09 -20.06 -29.84
N GLN A 334 14.77 -19.98 -29.63
CA GLN A 334 13.54 -19.84 -30.42
C GLN A 334 12.37 -19.46 -29.42
N PRO A 335 11.15 -19.16 -29.88
CA PRO A 335 10.16 -18.34 -29.14
C PRO A 335 9.22 -19.14 -28.23
N VAL A 336 8.80 -18.54 -27.12
CA VAL A 336 7.65 -19.00 -26.32
C VAL A 336 6.46 -18.09 -26.60
N THR A 337 5.43 -18.68 -27.18
CA THR A 337 4.07 -18.12 -27.34
C THR A 337 3.49 -17.70 -25.99
N GLN A 338 3.23 -16.41 -25.80
CA GLN A 338 2.39 -15.90 -24.71
C GLN A 338 0.91 -16.11 -25.08
N ALA A 339 0.18 -16.82 -24.21
CA ALA A 339 -1.27 -16.85 -24.20
C ALA A 339 -1.79 -15.45 -23.82
N GLY A 340 -2.83 -14.99 -24.54
CA GLY A 340 -3.32 -13.62 -24.49
C GLY A 340 -3.85 -13.23 -23.11
N ALA A 341 -3.35 -12.10 -22.60
CA ALA A 341 -3.98 -11.34 -21.55
C ALA A 341 -5.12 -10.50 -22.15
N THR A 342 -6.32 -10.64 -21.59
CA THR A 342 -7.46 -9.76 -21.78
C THR A 342 -7.10 -8.33 -21.31
N PRO A 343 -7.48 -7.26 -22.04
CA PRO A 343 -7.15 -5.91 -21.63
C PRO A 343 -7.96 -5.52 -20.38
N ALA A 344 -7.25 -5.12 -19.31
CA ALA A 344 -7.82 -4.50 -18.12
C ALA A 344 -8.58 -3.22 -18.51
N GLY A 345 -9.78 -3.07 -17.95
CA GLY A 345 -10.68 -1.96 -18.22
C GLY A 345 -10.09 -0.61 -17.85
N THR A 346 -10.41 0.39 -18.67
CA THR A 346 -10.22 1.82 -18.39
C THR A 346 -10.92 2.21 -17.09
N HIS A 347 -10.16 2.42 -16.00
CA HIS A 347 -10.66 3.07 -14.79
C HIS A 347 -10.87 4.57 -15.09
N GLY A 348 -12.14 5.01 -15.09
CA GLY A 348 -12.51 6.41 -15.21
C GLY A 348 -12.20 7.19 -13.93
N VAL A 349 -11.96 8.49 -14.09
CA VAL A 349 -11.69 9.49 -13.04
C VAL A 349 -12.61 9.30 -11.81
N PHE A 350 -12.07 8.74 -10.73
CA PHE A 350 -12.78 8.39 -9.49
C PHE A 350 -13.15 9.61 -8.62
N LEU A 351 -12.49 10.76 -8.81
CA LEU A 351 -12.64 11.97 -7.98
C LEU A 351 -12.94 13.25 -8.78
N PRO A 352 -14.14 13.43 -9.35
CA PRO A 352 -14.52 14.73 -9.91
C PRO A 352 -14.80 15.74 -8.78
N GLY A 353 -14.02 16.83 -8.72
CA GLY A 353 -14.29 17.99 -7.83
C GLY A 353 -13.44 18.11 -6.56
N VAL A 354 -12.48 17.21 -6.34
CA VAL A 354 -11.41 17.38 -5.34
C VAL A 354 -10.11 17.68 -6.10
N GLU A 355 -9.32 18.66 -5.65
CA GLU A 355 -8.00 18.95 -6.23
C GLU A 355 -7.02 17.80 -5.92
N VAL A 356 -7.14 16.72 -6.68
CA VAL A 356 -6.15 15.64 -6.77
C VAL A 356 -6.12 15.23 -8.25
N GLU A 357 -4.95 15.29 -8.90
CA GLU A 357 -4.81 14.77 -10.26
C GLU A 357 -5.06 13.25 -10.22
N ALA A 358 -6.19 12.83 -10.80
CA ALA A 358 -6.55 11.42 -10.94
C ALA A 358 -6.11 10.92 -12.30
N LYS A 359 -5.42 9.77 -12.33
CA LYS A 359 -4.87 9.21 -13.57
C LYS A 359 -5.94 8.46 -14.37
N ASN A 360 -6.11 8.84 -15.64
CA ASN A 360 -6.67 7.95 -16.68
C ASN A 360 -5.52 7.12 -17.26
N VAL A 361 -5.61 5.79 -17.18
CA VAL A 361 -4.63 4.89 -17.80
C VAL A 361 -5.06 4.64 -19.25
N VAL A 362 -4.32 5.20 -20.21
CA VAL A 362 -4.42 4.83 -21.64
C VAL A 362 -3.14 4.11 -22.02
N ALA A 363 -3.24 2.84 -22.38
CA ALA A 363 -2.11 2.08 -22.95
C ALA A 363 -1.79 2.61 -24.36
N PRO A 364 -0.50 2.65 -24.76
CA PRO A 364 -0.12 3.10 -26.10
C PRO A 364 -0.62 2.10 -27.14
N SER A 365 -1.52 2.55 -28.04
CA SER A 365 -1.96 1.74 -29.17
C SER A 365 -0.83 1.56 -30.18
N ALA A 366 -0.43 0.31 -30.40
CA ALA A 366 0.42 -0.08 -31.52
C ALA A 366 -0.37 0.08 -32.83
N SER A 367 0.01 1.05 -33.65
CA SER A 367 -0.51 1.20 -35.00
C SER A 367 0.21 0.20 -35.92
N ASN A 368 -0.51 -0.84 -36.36
CA ASN A 368 -0.12 -1.65 -37.50
C ASN A 368 -0.53 -0.93 -38.79
N ALA A 369 0.46 -0.41 -39.53
CA ALA A 369 0.29 -0.07 -40.95
C ALA A 369 1.54 -0.48 -41.73
N ALA A 370 1.42 -1.48 -42.61
CA ALA A 370 2.48 -1.92 -43.50
C ALA A 370 2.42 -1.17 -44.86
N THR A 371 3.54 -0.50 -45.20
CA THR A 371 4.24 -0.37 -46.52
C THR A 371 3.41 0.01 -47.78
N THR A 372 3.74 0.96 -48.70
CA THR A 372 4.91 1.80 -49.13
C THR A 372 4.47 2.60 -50.41
N PRO A 373 5.26 3.44 -51.13
CA PRO A 373 6.17 4.55 -50.77
C PRO A 373 6.03 5.83 -51.67
N THR A 374 6.89 6.84 -51.40
CA THR A 374 7.44 7.90 -52.30
C THR A 374 6.78 9.29 -52.34
N HIS A 375 7.32 10.26 -51.60
CA HIS A 375 8.00 11.44 -52.17
C HIS A 375 8.71 12.25 -51.07
N ALA A 376 9.92 12.71 -51.39
CA ALA A 376 10.87 13.44 -50.56
C ALA A 376 10.46 14.94 -50.35
N PRO A 377 11.13 15.69 -49.45
CA PRO A 377 10.61 16.91 -48.81
C PRO A 377 10.99 18.19 -49.57
N PRO A 378 10.32 19.33 -49.29
CA PRO A 378 10.94 20.64 -49.48
C PRO A 378 11.44 21.24 -48.16
N THR A 379 12.68 21.71 -48.22
CA THR A 379 13.45 22.54 -47.27
C THR A 379 12.82 23.96 -47.14
N PRO A 380 13.17 24.75 -46.11
CA PRO A 380 12.44 25.97 -45.70
C PRO A 380 13.01 27.24 -46.35
N GLU A 381 12.17 28.27 -46.56
CA GLU A 381 12.64 29.64 -46.77
C GLU A 381 11.78 30.71 -46.07
N LYS A 382 12.46 31.44 -45.17
CA LYS A 382 12.48 32.90 -44.94
C LYS A 382 11.22 33.65 -44.44
N SER A 383 11.35 34.07 -43.17
CA SER A 383 11.43 35.47 -42.72
C SER A 383 10.70 36.54 -43.54
N ASN A 384 9.73 37.22 -42.92
CA ASN A 384 9.84 38.65 -42.58
C ASN A 384 8.68 39.07 -41.65
N ASP A 385 9.01 39.41 -40.41
CA ASP A 385 8.32 40.43 -39.59
C ASP A 385 8.77 41.83 -40.11
N PRO A 386 8.22 43.00 -39.70
CA PRO A 386 7.25 43.26 -38.63
C PRO A 386 6.13 44.26 -38.98
N GLY A 387 5.09 44.36 -38.13
CA GLY A 387 4.07 45.41 -38.27
C GLY A 387 3.02 45.54 -37.17
N LEU A 388 3.41 46.13 -36.04
CA LEU A 388 2.66 47.05 -35.16
C LEU A 388 1.11 47.16 -35.29
N GLY A 389 0.43 46.93 -34.16
CA GLY A 389 -0.42 47.95 -33.52
C GLY A 389 -1.94 47.83 -33.66
N MET A 390 -2.60 47.31 -32.62
CA MET A 390 -3.59 47.98 -31.74
C MET A 390 -4.24 46.95 -30.82
#